data_AF-A0A661W1P2-F1
#
_entry.id   AF-A0A661W1P2-F1
#
_cell.length_a   1.000
_cell.length_b   1.000
_cell.length_c   1.000
_cell.angle_alpha   90.00
_cell.angle_beta   90.00
_cell.angle_gamma   90.00
#
_symmetry.space_group_name_H-M   'P 1'
#
loop_
_entity.id
_entity.type
_entity.pdbx_description
1 polymer ?
#
loop_
_entity_poly.entity_id
_entity_poly.type
_entity_poly.pdbx_seq_one_letter_code
_entity_poly.pdbx_strand_id
1 'polypeptide(L)'
;MNLRTRVMIIGGVVGALLGVGAAYLYLRSAPIEVDEEGRERLPAVPPGKAIAVSLGVLTVLKQITGLGQHEEKGRGRRRKR
;
A
#
# COMPACT_ATOMS: atom_id res chain seq x y z
N MET A 1 -8.57 18.06 18.71
CA MET A 1 -8.33 16.61 18.51
C MET A 1 -6.83 16.33 18.63
N ASN A 2 -6.43 15.24 19.28
CA ASN A 2 -5.01 14.85 19.40
C ASN A 2 -4.37 14.67 18.02
N LEU A 3 -3.12 15.13 17.87
CA LEU A 3 -2.36 15.02 16.61
C LEU A 3 -2.31 13.57 16.11
N ARG A 4 -2.08 12.63 17.02
CA ARG A 4 -2.10 11.19 16.75
C ARG A 4 -3.42 10.72 16.13
N THR A 5 -4.55 11.16 16.69
CA THR A 5 -5.89 10.84 16.18
C THR A 5 -6.11 11.42 14.79
N ARG A 6 -5.68 12.68 14.57
CA ARG A 6 -5.80 13.34 13.26
C ARG A 6 -5.00 12.60 12.18
N VAL A 7 -3.75 12.22 12.49
CA VAL A 7 -2.89 11.47 11.57
C VAL A 7 -3.47 10.08 11.27
N MET A 8 -3.98 9.37 12.28
CA MET A 8 -4.64 8.07 12.09
C MET A 8 -5.88 8.16 11.19
N ILE A 9 -6.71 9.18 11.39
CA ILE A 9 -7.91 9.40 10.57
C ILE A 9 -7.52 9.74 9.13
N ILE A 10 -6.61 10.69 8.91
CA ILE A 10 -6.19 11.09 7.57
C ILE A 10 -5.53 9.91 6.84
N GLY A 11 -4.62 9.20 7.50
CA GLY A 11 -3.96 8.03 6.94
C GLY A 11 -4.96 6.92 6.58
N GLY A 12 -5.92 6.64 7.45
CA GLY A 12 -6.98 5.66 7.19
C GLY A 12 -7.89 6.04 6.02
N VAL A 13 -8.35 7.30 5.97
CA VAL A 13 -9.22 7.79 4.89
C VAL A 13 -8.48 7.76 3.54
N VAL A 14 -7.24 8.26 3.50
CA VAL A 14 -6.44 8.24 2.26
C VAL A 14 -6.15 6.81 1.82
N GLY A 15 -5.78 5.92 2.74
CA GLY A 15 -5.54 4.51 2.45
C GLY A 15 -6.78 3.80 1.91
N ALA A 16 -7.95 4.06 2.50
CA ALA A 16 -9.22 3.49 2.03
C ALA A 16 -9.57 3.98 0.62
N LEU A 17 -9.43 5.27 0.35
CA LEU A 17 -9.70 5.84 -0.99
C LEU A 17 -8.76 5.25 -2.05
N LEU A 18 -7.47 5.11 -1.73
CA LEU A 18 -6.51 4.47 -2.64
C LEU A 18 -6.83 2.99 -2.86
N GLY A 19 -7.21 2.25 -1.81
CA GLY A 19 -7.59 0.85 -1.91
C GLY A 19 -8.81 0.62 -2.79
N VAL A 20 -9.88 1.40 -2.57
CA VAL A 20 -11.10 1.34 -3.40
C VAL A 20 -10.80 1.77 -4.83
N GLY A 21 -10.00 2.83 -5.03
CA GLY A 21 -9.60 3.30 -6.36
C GLY A 21 -8.80 2.24 -7.14
N ALA A 22 -7.87 1.55 -6.47
CA ALA A 22 -7.10 0.47 -7.07
C ALA A 22 -8.00 -0.72 -7.47
N ALA A 23 -8.96 -1.10 -6.62
CA ALA A 23 -9.94 -2.14 -6.94
C ALA A 23 -10.82 -1.75 -8.13
N TYR A 24 -11.28 -0.49 -8.17
CA TYR A 24 -12.09 0.03 -9.28
C TYR A 24 -11.32 0.05 -10.61
N LEU A 25 -10.06 0.50 -10.59
CA LEU A 25 -9.18 0.46 -11.76
C LEU A 25 -8.90 -0.98 -12.22
N TYR A 26 -8.72 -1.91 -11.27
CA TYR A 26 -8.54 -3.32 -11.57
C TYR A 26 -9.75 -3.90 -12.27
N LEU A 27 -10.97 -3.66 -11.76
CA LEU A 27 -12.22 -4.07 -12.42
C LEU A 27 -12.41 -3.43 -13.80
N ARG A 28 -12.02 -2.15 -13.96
CA ARG A 28 -12.15 -1.44 -15.24
C ARG A 28 -11.14 -1.93 -16.29
N SER A 29 -9.99 -2.42 -15.87
CA SER A 29 -8.90 -2.84 -16.76
C SER A 29 -8.87 -4.33 -17.01
N ALA A 30 -9.46 -5.14 -16.13
CA ALA A 30 -9.63 -6.56 -16.33
C ALA A 30 -10.80 -6.79 -17.30
N PRO A 31 -10.60 -7.50 -18.43
CA PRO A 31 -11.72 -7.95 -19.22
C PRO A 31 -12.56 -8.88 -18.35
N ILE A 32 -13.82 -8.51 -18.11
CA ILE A 32 -14.77 -9.38 -17.42
C ILE A 32 -15.14 -10.46 -18.44
N GLU A 33 -14.60 -11.66 -18.27
CA GLU A 33 -14.97 -12.81 -19.07
C GLU A 33 -16.28 -13.37 -18.51
N VAL A 34 -17.29 -13.46 -19.37
CA VAL A 34 -18.58 -14.07 -19.02
C VAL A 34 -18.49 -15.52 -19.47
N ASP A 35 -18.50 -16.43 -18.50
CA ASP A 35 -18.48 -17.87 -18.76
C ASP A 35 -19.80 -18.32 -19.42
N GLU A 36 -19.85 -19.51 -20.04
CA GLU A 36 -21.05 -20.05 -20.71
C GLU A 36 -22.26 -20.22 -19.76
N GLU A 37 -22.02 -20.18 -18.45
CA GLU A 37 -23.02 -20.21 -17.38
C GLU A 37 -23.52 -18.81 -16.94
N GLY A 38 -23.10 -17.74 -17.62
CA GLY A 38 -23.49 -16.36 -17.29
C GLY A 38 -22.82 -15.80 -16.04
N ARG A 39 -21.75 -16.43 -15.56
CA ARG A 39 -20.99 -15.99 -14.38
C ARG A 39 -19.85 -15.06 -14.79
N GLU A 40 -19.84 -13.86 -14.23
CA GLU A 40 -18.72 -12.92 -14.36
C GLU A 40 -17.48 -13.51 -13.67
N ARG A 41 -16.47 -13.87 -14.46
CA ARG A 41 -15.23 -14.44 -13.95
C ARG A 41 -14.09 -13.50 -14.27
N LEU A 42 -13.40 -13.06 -13.22
CA LEU A 42 -12.15 -12.33 -13.40
C LEU A 42 -11.08 -13.30 -13.91
N PRO A 43 -10.27 -12.91 -14.92
CA PRO A 43 -9.20 -13.76 -15.43
C PRO A 43 -8.24 -14.09 -14.30
N ALA A 44 -7.79 -15.35 -14.26
CA ALA A 44 -6.91 -15.84 -13.20
C ALA A 44 -5.66 -14.97 -13.10
N VAL A 45 -5.47 -14.30 -11.95
CA VAL A 45 -4.29 -13.47 -11.71
C VAL A 45 -3.07 -14.38 -11.65
N PRO A 46 -2.03 -14.16 -12.47
CA PRO A 46 -0.81 -14.96 -12.41
C PRO A 46 -0.20 -14.87 -11.00
N PRO A 47 0.18 -16.00 -10.37
CA PRO A 47 0.66 -16.01 -8.99
C PRO A 47 1.89 -15.12 -8.79
N GLY A 48 2.77 -15.04 -9.80
CA GLY A 48 3.93 -14.13 -9.77
C GLY A 48 3.55 -12.64 -9.67
N LYS A 49 2.45 -12.21 -10.32
CA LYS A 49 1.96 -10.83 -10.20
C LYS A 49 1.37 -10.56 -8.82
N ALA A 50 0.62 -11.51 -8.25
CA ALA A 50 0.07 -11.38 -6.91
C ALA A 50 1.19 -11.23 -5.85
N ILE A 51 2.24 -12.03 -5.96
CA ILE A 51 3.43 -11.93 -5.10
C ILE A 51 4.14 -10.59 -5.30
N ALA A 52 4.36 -10.16 -6.54
CA ALA A 52 5.02 -8.89 -6.85
C ALA A 52 4.27 -7.69 -6.25
N VAL A 53 2.94 -7.66 -6.37
CA VAL A 53 2.10 -6.61 -5.76
C VAL A 53 2.25 -6.62 -4.24
N SER A 54 2.19 -7.79 -3.62
CA SER A 54 2.32 -7.94 -2.16
C SER A 54 3.68 -7.44 -1.66
N LEU A 55 4.77 -7.80 -2.35
CA LEU A 55 6.13 -7.31 -2.04
C LEU A 55 6.27 -5.80 -2.28
N GLY A 56 5.61 -5.26 -3.30
CA GLY A 56 5.55 -3.83 -3.56
C GLY A 56 4.94 -3.06 -2.38
N VAL A 57 3.79 -3.53 -1.87
CA VAL A 57 3.15 -2.96 -0.69
C VAL A 57 4.08 -3.00 0.53
N LEU A 58 4.73 -4.14 0.78
CA LEU A 58 5.68 -4.28 1.90
C LEU A 58 6.88 -3.33 1.77
N THR A 59 7.35 -3.09 0.54
CA THR A 59 8.47 -2.16 0.27
C THR A 59 8.08 -0.72 0.62
N VAL A 60 6.87 -0.29 0.25
CA VAL A 60 6.36 1.05 0.58
C VAL A 60 6.23 1.21 2.11
N LEU A 61 5.69 0.19 2.81
CA LEU A 61 5.61 0.20 4.27
C LEU A 61 6.99 0.29 4.93
N LYS A 62 7.98 -0.44 4.40
CA LYS A 62 9.37 -0.36 4.86
C LYS A 62 9.96 1.04 4.67
N GLN A 63 9.69 1.70 3.55
CA GLN A 63 10.16 3.06 3.31
C GLN A 63 9.55 4.05 4.30
N ILE A 64 8.24 3.97 4.53
CA ILE A 64 7.52 4.85 5.48
C ILE A 64 8.08 4.69 6.90
N THR A 65 8.28 3.45 7.34
CA THR A 65 8.85 3.18 8.67
C THR A 65 10.33 3.57 8.78
N GLY A 66 11.09 3.48 7.68
CA GLY A 66 12.48 3.91 7.60
C GLY A 66 12.68 5.43 7.68
N LEU A 67 11.71 6.23 7.20
CA LEU A 67 11.76 7.69 7.31
C LEU A 67 11.85 8.18 8.77
N GLY A 68 11.23 7.45 9.70
CA GLY A 68 11.32 7.76 11.14
C GLY A 68 12.64 7.37 11.80
N GLN A 69 13.44 6.49 11.18
CA GLN A 69 14.69 5.98 11.75
C GLN A 69 15.92 6.84 11.38
N HIS A 70 15.79 7.76 10.42
CA HIS A 70 16.91 8.53 9.88
C HIS A 70 17.35 9.72 10.76
N GLU A 71 16.60 10.07 11.81
CA GLU A 71 16.95 11.19 12.70
C GLU A 71 17.84 10.81 13.91
N GLU A 72 17.90 9.55 14.34
CA GLU A 72 18.65 9.20 15.58
C GLU A 72 20.16 9.02 15.38
N LYS A 73 20.67 8.79 14.17
CA LYS A 73 22.10 8.46 13.96
C LYS A 73 23.05 9.66 13.88
N GLY A 74 22.58 10.90 13.91
CA GLY A 74 23.39 12.10 13.73
C GLY A 74 23.97 12.75 15.01
N ARG A 75 23.50 12.39 16.21
CA ARG A 75 23.73 13.21 17.42
C ARG A 75 24.77 12.68 18.41
N GLY A 76 25.62 11.73 17.98
CA GLY A 76 26.58 11.05 18.87
C GLY A 76 28.06 11.43 18.74
N ARG A 77 28.47 12.22 17.74
CA ARG A 77 29.91 12.38 17.37
C ARG A 77 30.55 13.74 17.66
N ARG A 78 30.03 14.51 18.62
CA ARG A 78 30.62 15.80 19.02
C ARG A 78 30.84 15.89 20.54
N ARG A 79 31.55 14.91 21.11
CA ARG A 79 32.02 14.97 22.52
C ARG A 79 33.22 14.03 22.78
N LYS A 80 34.36 14.35 22.19
CA LYS A 80 35.73 13.99 22.64
C LYS A 80 36.64 14.91 21.84
N ARG A 81 36.88 16.13 22.33
CA ARG A 81 37.94 16.48 23.30
C ARG A 81 39.29 16.12 22.74
#